data_AF-A0A816M6C9-F1
#
_entry.id   AF-A0A816M6C9-F1
#
_cell.length_a   1.000
_cell.length_b   1.000
_cell.length_c   1.000
_cell.angle_alpha   90.00
_cell.angle_beta   90.00
_cell.angle_gamma   90.00
#
_symmetry.space_group_name_H-M   'P 1'
#
loop_
_entity.id
_entity.type
_entity.pdbx_description
1 polymer ?
#
loop_
_entity_poly.entity_id
_entity_poly.type
_entity_poly.pdbx_seq_one_letter_code
_entity_poly.pdbx_strand_id
1 'polypeptide(L)'
;MAWPLYVEQWMNATFLTEEIGVAIRTLELPSKRVISREEIMIKEDEEGRKIRSKAEEVRVSSERAWALGGSSHSSLLEWAKQCHLV
;
A
#
# COMPACT_ATOMS: atom_id res chain seq x y z
N MET A 1 1.55 -8.74 -3.21
CA MET A 1 1.46 -8.70 -4.68
C MET A 1 0.37 -7.71 -5.04
N ALA A 2 0.64 -6.73 -5.89
CA ALA A 2 -0.33 -5.77 -6.39
C ALA A 2 -0.95 -6.31 -7.68
N TRP A 3 -2.29 -6.41 -7.72
CA TRP A 3 -3.05 -6.96 -8.84
C TRP A 3 -4.11 -5.93 -9.28
N PRO A 4 -3.73 -4.97 -10.15
CA PRO A 4 -4.67 -3.95 -10.61
C PRO A 4 -5.66 -4.57 -11.61
N LEU A 5 -6.95 -4.43 -11.32
CA LEU A 5 -8.06 -4.87 -12.17
C LEU A 5 -8.69 -3.70 -12.92
N TYR A 6 -8.97 -2.58 -12.23
CA TYR A 6 -9.71 -1.46 -12.81
C TYR A 6 -9.29 -0.10 -12.23
N VAL A 7 -9.56 0.96 -12.99
CA VAL A 7 -9.51 2.38 -12.59
C VAL A 7 -8.18 2.78 -11.93
N GLU A 8 -8.21 3.32 -10.71
CA GLU A 8 -7.07 3.94 -10.01
C GLU A 8 -6.10 2.90 -9.44
N GLN A 9 -6.47 1.62 -9.46
CA GLN A 9 -5.64 0.54 -8.94
C GLN A 9 -4.29 0.47 -9.66
N TRP A 10 -4.21 0.97 -10.89
CA TRP A 10 -2.94 1.13 -11.60
C TRP A 10 -2.01 2.10 -10.94
N MET A 11 -2.48 3.31 -10.66
CA MET A 11 -1.69 4.31 -9.95
C MET A 11 -1.30 3.79 -8.57
N ASN A 12 -2.22 3.11 -7.87
CA ASN A 12 -1.94 2.52 -6.56
C ASN A 12 -0.90 1.39 -6.66
N ALA A 13 -0.97 0.52 -7.67
CA ALA A 13 -0.01 -0.56 -7.87
C ALA A 13 1.39 -0.01 -8.19
N THR A 14 1.48 0.98 -9.07
CA THR A 14 2.74 1.68 -9.37
C THR A 14 3.28 2.36 -8.11
N PHE A 15 2.45 3.09 -7.38
CA PHE A 15 2.86 3.76 -6.15
C PHE A 15 3.36 2.78 -5.07
N LEU A 16 2.64 1.68 -4.84
CA LEU A 16 3.01 0.67 -3.85
C LEU A 16 4.29 -0.09 -4.22
N THR A 17 4.58 -0.25 -5.52
CA THR A 17 5.76 -0.97 -6.00
C THR A 17 6.98 -0.07 -6.20
N GLU A 18 6.82 1.11 -6.80
CA GLU A 18 7.93 1.97 -7.22
C GLU A 18 8.26 3.03 -6.16
N GLU A 19 7.25 3.65 -5.52
CA GLU A 19 7.46 4.72 -4.54
C GLU A 19 7.61 4.19 -3.11
N ILE A 20 6.70 3.32 -2.66
CA ILE A 20 6.73 2.79 -1.29
C ILE A 20 7.61 1.52 -1.20
N GLY A 21 7.65 0.71 -2.26
CA GLY A 21 8.45 -0.53 -2.29
C GLY A 21 7.90 -1.65 -1.42
N VAL A 22 6.59 -1.68 -1.17
CA VAL A 22 5.92 -2.68 -0.31
C VAL A 22 5.12 -3.72 -1.09
N ALA A 23 5.13 -3.64 -2.42
CA ALA A 23 4.42 -4.57 -3.27
C ALA A 23 5.23 -4.99 -4.49
N ILE A 24 5.08 -6.25 -4.88
CA ILE A 24 5.52 -6.76 -6.18
C ILE A 24 4.33 -6.69 -7.14
N ARG A 25 4.54 -6.15 -8.34
CA ARG A 25 3.54 -6.17 -9.42
C ARG A 25 3.92 -7.17 -10.51
N THR A 26 2.93 -7.65 -11.24
CA THR A 26 3.15 -8.48 -12.43
C THR A 26 3.71 -7.63 -13.57
N LEU A 27 4.48 -8.25 -14.47
CA LEU A 27 5.06 -7.56 -15.63
C LEU A 27 3.96 -7.07 -16.59
N GLU A 28 2.89 -7.86 -16.72
CA GLU A 28 1.75 -7.57 -17.57
C GLU A 28 0.45 -7.47 -16.78
N LEU A 29 -0.53 -6.85 -17.42
CA LEU A 29 -1.89 -6.73 -16.90
C LEU A 29 -2.53 -8.11 -16.78
N PRO A 30 -3.17 -8.40 -15.63
CA PRO A 30 -4.08 -9.53 -15.52
C PRO A 30 -5.22 -9.50 -16.55
N SER A 31 -5.62 -8.30 -16.98
CA SER A 31 -6.64 -8.10 -18.02
C SER A 31 -6.11 -8.30 -19.45
N LYS A 32 -4.79 -8.28 -19.66
CA LYS A 32 -4.15 -8.53 -20.97
C LYS A 32 -3.64 -9.95 -21.12
N ARG A 33 -3.25 -10.59 -20.02
CA ARG A 33 -2.72 -11.96 -20.04
C ARG A 33 -3.14 -12.73 -18.78
N VAL A 34 -3.47 -14.00 -18.98
CA VAL A 34 -3.57 -14.96 -17.87
C VAL A 34 -2.17 -15.19 -17.31
N ILE A 35 -2.01 -14.94 -16.00
CA ILE A 35 -0.76 -15.09 -15.27
C ILE A 35 -0.59 -16.57 -14.88
N SER A 36 0.60 -17.13 -15.07
CA SER A 36 0.84 -18.54 -14.78
C SER A 36 0.96 -18.78 -13.28
N ARG A 37 0.71 -20.01 -12.82
CA ARG A 37 0.76 -20.36 -11.39
C ARG A 37 2.15 -20.14 -10.79
N GLU A 38 3.19 -20.33 -11.59
CA GLU A 38 4.59 -20.15 -11.22
C GLU A 38 4.90 -18.67 -10.93
N GLU A 39 4.26 -17.75 -11.66
CA GLU A 39 4.40 -16.30 -11.50
C GLU A 39 3.61 -15.79 -10.27
N ILE A 40 2.57 -16.53 -9.85
CA ILE A 40 1.74 -16.21 -8.67
C ILE A 40 2.38 -16.73 -7.37
N MET A 41 3.31 -17.68 -7.46
CA MET A 41 3.92 -18.28 -6.28
C MET A 41 4.79 -17.24 -5.57
N ILE A 42 4.28 -16.70 -4.45
CA ILE A 42 5.00 -15.74 -3.61
C ILE A 42 6.26 -16.43 -3.11
N LYS A 43 7.41 -16.06 -3.67
CA LYS A 43 8.69 -16.58 -3.22
C LYS A 43 8.93 -16.04 -1.80
N GLU A 44 9.12 -16.95 -0.85
CA GLU A 44 9.74 -16.63 0.45
C GLU A 44 11.25 -16.44 0.28
N ASP A 45 11.64 -15.68 -0.73
CA ASP A 45 13.03 -15.33 -0.96
C ASP A 45 13.43 -14.13 -0.07
N GLU A 46 14.70 -13.77 -0.19
CA GLU A 46 15.27 -12.65 0.54
C GLU A 46 14.61 -11.31 0.17
N GLU A 47 14.12 -11.19 -1.07
CA GLU A 47 13.40 -10.01 -1.55
C GLU A 47 12.03 -9.89 -0.87
N GLY A 48 11.29 -10.99 -0.75
CA GLY A 48 10.04 -11.04 0.00
C GLY A 48 10.19 -10.66 1.47
N ARG A 49 11.33 -10.99 2.10
CA ARG A 49 11.64 -10.55 3.48
C ARG A 49 11.87 -9.04 3.58
N LYS A 50 12.60 -8.45 2.64
CA LYS A 50 12.83 -6.99 2.60
C LYS A 50 11.53 -6.22 2.44
N ILE A 51 10.68 -6.67 1.51
CA ILE A 51 9.36 -6.07 1.27
C ILE A 51 8.49 -6.15 2.53
N ARG A 52 8.49 -7.29 3.24
CA ARG A 52 7.77 -7.42 4.52
C ARG A 52 8.31 -6.49 5.60
N SER A 53 9.63 -6.37 5.74
CA SER A 53 10.24 -5.43 6.69
C SER A 53 9.81 -4.00 6.38
N LYS A 54 9.81 -3.63 5.09
CA LYS A 54 9.37 -2.30 4.66
C LYS A 54 7.88 -2.06 4.94
N ALA A 55 7.06 -3.08 4.70
CA ALA A 55 5.63 -3.00 4.99
C ALA A 55 5.37 -2.80 6.50
N GLU A 56 6.17 -3.42 7.36
CA GLU A 56 6.08 -3.22 8.81
C GLU A 56 6.46 -1.79 9.23
N GLU A 57 7.51 -1.22 8.65
CA GLU A 57 7.86 0.20 8.89
C GLU A 57 6.70 1.14 8.52
N VAL A 58 6.05 0.88 7.37
CA VAL A 58 4.90 1.66 6.90
C VAL A 58 3.68 1.45 7.80
N ARG A 59 3.47 0.24 8.32
CA ARG A 59 2.40 -0.04 9.30
C ARG A 59 2.58 0.79 10.55
N VAL A 60 3.76 0.73 11.17
CA VAL A 60 4.05 1.45 12.42
C VAL A 60 3.97 2.97 12.21
N SER A 61 4.43 3.50 11.08
CA SER A 61 4.31 4.94 10.80
C SER A 61 2.85 5.38 10.62
N SER A 62 2.03 4.55 9.97
CA SER A 62 0.60 4.80 9.77
C SER A 62 -0.17 4.76 11.10
N GLU A 63 0.13 3.79 11.97
CA GLU A 63 -0.44 3.70 13.32
C GLU A 63 -0.10 4.95 14.15
N ARG A 64 1.15 5.43 14.08
CA ARG A 64 1.55 6.68 14.76
C ARG A 64 0.84 7.92 14.21
N ALA A 65 0.59 7.99 12.91
CA ALA A 65 -0.14 9.12 12.32
C ALA A 65 -1.60 9.19 12.82
N TRP A 66 -2.20 8.05 13.12
CA TRP A 66 -3.57 7.94 13.64
C TRP A 66 -3.69 7.95 15.17
N ALA A 67 -2.63 7.66 15.91
CA ALA A 67 -2.62 7.73 17.37
C ALA A 67 -3.03 9.12 17.88
N LEU A 68 -3.45 9.22 19.15
CA LEU A 68 -3.79 10.49 19.78
C LEU A 68 -2.59 11.46 19.71
N GLY A 69 -2.81 12.64 19.13
CA GLY A 69 -1.73 13.62 18.88
C GLY A 69 -0.89 13.34 17.63
N GLY A 70 -1.22 12.29 16.87
CA GLY A 70 -0.67 12.00 15.55
C GLY A 70 -1.13 13.01 14.50
N SER A 71 -0.43 13.04 13.36
CA SER A 71 -0.69 14.00 12.29
C SER A 71 -2.09 13.85 11.70
N SER A 72 -2.48 12.65 11.26
CA SER A 72 -3.80 12.38 10.68
C SER A 72 -4.93 12.60 11.70
N HIS A 73 -4.73 12.18 12.95
CA HIS A 73 -5.67 12.44 14.03
C HIS A 73 -5.90 13.96 14.22
N SER A 74 -4.81 14.73 14.23
CA SER A 74 -4.86 16.18 14.42
C SER A 74 -5.51 16.90 13.25
N SER A 75 -5.18 16.52 12.01
CA SER A 75 -5.81 17.08 10.81
C SER A 75 -7.30 16.79 10.74
N LEU A 76 -7.73 15.57 11.12
CA LEU A 76 -9.14 15.23 11.16
C LEU A 76 -9.88 16.02 12.25
N LEU A 77 -9.28 16.18 13.42
CA LEU A 77 -9.86 16.99 14.50
C LEU A 77 -9.99 18.47 14.10
N GLU A 78 -8.99 19.02 13.41
CA GLU A 78 -9.04 20.38 12.89
C GLU A 78 -10.16 20.56 11.86
N TRP A 79 -10.28 19.63 10.91
CA TRP A 79 -11.38 19.62 9.95
C TRP A 79 -12.75 19.53 10.64
N ALA A 80 -12.89 18.66 11.66
CA ALA A 80 -14.15 18.49 12.38
C ALA A 80 -14.57 19.77 13.12
N LYS A 81 -13.60 20.52 13.68
CA LYS A 81 -13.85 21.85 14.26
C LYS A 81 -14.31 22.87 13.22
N GLN A 82 -13.69 22.88 12.04
CA GLN A 82 -14.11 23.76 10.93
C GLN A 82 -15.55 23.46 10.47
N CYS A 83 -15.95 22.19 10.54
CA CYS A 83 -17.31 21.75 10.23
C CYS A 83 -18.29 21.90 11.41
N HIS A 84 -17.87 22.42 12.58
CA HIS A 84 -18.70 22.56 13.79
C HIS A 84 -19.29 21.23 14.29
N LEU A 85 -18.58 20.11 14.09
CA LEU A 85 -19.01 18.77 14.52
C LEU A 85 -18.55 18.44 15.95
N VAL A 86 -17.57 19.19 16.47
CA VAL A 86 -16.98 19.12 17.82
C VAL A 86 -16.54 20.49 18.28
#